data_AF-A0A932WRH4-F1
#
_entry.id   AF-A0A932WRH4-F1
#
_cell.length_a   1.000
_cell.length_b   1.000
_cell.length_c   1.000
_cell.angle_alpha   90.00
_cell.angle_beta   90.00
_cell.angle_gamma   90.00
#
_symmetry.space_group_name_H-M   'P 1'
#
loop_
_entity.id
_entity.type
_entity.pdbx_description
1 polymer ?
#
loop_
_entity_poly.entity_id
_entity_poly.type
_entity_poly.pdbx_seq_one_letter_code
_entity_poly.pdbx_strand_id
1 'polypeptide(L)'
;MPIEPHPVSPLAVHRDCPRCGKPVQPVDLVTECPHCGYEIRNPRPVPLSETVIGADPEDSVSSVSFETTPPVEFEPDPLIGTDLDVYRIDALLGRGGMGRVYLAHHRDLDRPCALKILPPELASLDADYVSRFKVEGQNAARVVHPNIITIHKIGADRGYHFLEMEFVPGRSLRQLIEDEVRLSPERATALAARISDALAEAHRHGIIHRDLKPDNVLMTLHGVPKLADFGLAKRVIRGSEADVPDGLCGTPQFMAPELYQGRISYFIMLAGRCPFHGDSLHAIMTAHLNDPVPNIRKIVPEVTLEMAECLGLMLDKNPANRPADGIQAAQLLQAILGHARDLDTLLGQAFRDDPRVSWAREGGQRFRLNVHLPGNRRQAVYVEPSAHGSAERLLLIYSTCCAAQPAYYETALKLNAEMPHGSVAIREIGGQSKFVVLDTYPRATVDAEEIRRSSHEVASRADAIEKLLTGLDRE
;
A
#
# COMPACT_ATOMS: atom_id res chain seq x y z
N MET A 1 48.57 21.32 8.96
CA MET A 1 47.48 21.68 9.89
C MET A 1 46.26 20.87 9.48
N PRO A 2 45.73 19.99 10.34
CA PRO A 2 44.52 19.24 10.03
C PRO A 2 43.32 20.20 10.08
N ILE A 3 42.44 20.09 9.09
CA ILE A 3 41.18 20.84 9.00
C ILE A 3 40.18 20.10 9.89
N GLU A 4 39.68 20.79 10.92
CA GLU A 4 38.60 20.27 11.78
C GLU A 4 37.29 20.14 10.98
N PRO A 5 36.53 19.06 11.14
CA PRO A 5 35.22 18.93 10.51
C PRO A 5 34.18 19.78 11.26
N HIS A 6 33.54 20.69 10.54
CA HIS A 6 32.36 21.40 11.02
C HIS A 6 31.22 20.41 11.35
N PRO A 7 30.47 20.60 12.45
CA PRO A 7 29.29 19.80 12.74
C PRO A 7 28.19 20.14 11.72
N VAL A 8 27.77 19.14 10.95
CA VAL A 8 26.60 19.22 10.07
C VAL A 8 25.36 19.33 10.96
N SER A 9 24.74 20.52 10.97
CA SER A 9 23.47 20.78 11.65
C SER A 9 22.35 19.95 11.01
N PRO A 10 21.54 19.19 11.77
CA PRO A 10 20.43 18.43 11.21
C PRO A 10 19.34 19.39 10.70
N LEU A 11 19.10 19.31 9.39
CA LEU A 11 17.94 19.79 8.62
C LEU A 11 16.82 20.43 9.46
N ALA A 12 16.83 21.77 9.55
CA ALA A 12 15.67 22.55 9.98
C ALA A 12 14.62 22.50 8.85
N VAL A 13 13.66 21.58 8.96
CA VAL A 13 12.48 21.55 8.10
C VAL A 13 11.54 22.68 8.55
N HIS A 14 11.53 23.80 7.83
CA HIS A 14 10.50 24.82 8.02
C HIS A 14 9.13 24.20 7.72
N ARG A 15 8.22 24.22 8.70
CA ARG A 15 6.81 23.82 8.50
C ARG A 15 5.96 25.06 8.32
N ASP A 16 5.25 25.15 7.21
CA ASP A 16 4.22 26.16 7.01
C ASP A 16 2.95 25.78 7.78
N CYS A 17 2.25 26.77 8.34
CA CYS A 17 0.97 26.53 9.01
C CYS A 17 -0.09 26.07 8.00
N PRO A 18 -0.79 24.93 8.20
CA PRO A 18 -1.74 24.39 7.22
C PRO A 18 -3.00 25.26 7.04
N ARG A 19 -3.26 26.19 7.97
CA ARG A 19 -4.40 27.10 7.87
C ARG A 19 -4.08 28.41 7.15
N CYS A 20 -2.90 28.99 7.38
CA CYS A 20 -2.57 30.33 6.87
C CYS A 20 -1.36 30.38 5.93
N GLY A 21 -0.66 29.26 5.73
CA GLY A 21 0.48 29.14 4.82
C GLY A 21 1.72 29.93 5.23
N LYS A 22 1.75 30.53 6.44
CA LYS A 22 2.92 31.26 6.93
C LYS A 22 3.92 30.32 7.61
N PRO A 23 5.24 30.56 7.44
CA PRO A 23 6.28 29.72 8.02
C PRO A 23 6.26 29.80 9.55
N VAL A 24 6.37 28.64 10.21
CA VAL A 24 6.46 28.52 11.67
C VAL A 24 7.84 27.99 12.02
N GLN A 25 8.49 28.58 13.04
CA GLN A 25 9.80 28.12 13.49
C GLN A 25 9.69 26.76 14.22
N PRO A 26 10.63 25.82 14.00
CA PRO A 26 10.66 24.57 14.74
C PRO A 26 11.16 24.85 16.16
N VAL A 27 10.25 24.90 17.11
CA VAL A 27 10.57 24.86 18.55
C VAL A 27 9.56 23.94 19.22
N ASP A 28 10.06 23.05 20.06
CA ASP A 28 9.38 21.85 20.60
C ASP A 28 8.10 22.08 21.42
N LEU A 29 7.55 23.30 21.50
CA LEU A 29 6.50 23.66 22.45
C LEU A 29 5.42 24.63 21.92
N VAL A 30 5.37 24.91 20.61
CA VAL A 30 4.34 25.82 20.08
C VAL A 30 3.06 25.03 19.73
N THR A 31 2.08 25.03 20.64
CA THR A 31 0.76 24.42 20.44
C THR A 31 -0.18 25.24 19.55
N GLU A 32 0.10 26.53 19.29
CA GLU A 32 -0.74 27.40 18.45
C GLU A 32 0.08 28.27 17.50
N CYS A 33 -0.37 28.41 16.25
CA CYS A 33 0.26 29.25 15.24
C CYS A 33 0.22 30.73 15.65
N PRO A 34 1.37 31.43 15.75
CA PRO A 34 1.43 32.82 16.21
C PRO A 34 0.81 33.83 15.23
N HIS A 35 0.48 33.39 14.01
CA HIS A 35 -0.08 34.25 12.97
C HIS A 35 -1.60 34.17 12.83
N CYS A 36 -2.22 33.05 13.21
CA CYS A 36 -3.65 32.84 12.99
C CYS A 36 -4.37 32.09 14.13
N GLY A 37 -3.66 31.73 15.21
CA GLY A 37 -4.22 31.03 16.37
C GLY A 37 -4.68 29.60 16.07
N TYR A 38 -4.21 28.99 14.98
CA TYR A 38 -4.52 27.60 14.66
C TYR A 38 -3.70 26.65 15.53
N GLU A 39 -4.36 25.73 16.24
CA GLU A 39 -3.71 24.76 17.10
C GLU A 39 -2.86 23.77 16.26
N ILE A 40 -1.54 23.86 16.38
CA ILE A 40 -0.60 22.99 15.66
C ILE A 40 -0.38 21.76 16.53
N ARG A 41 -1.05 20.66 16.21
CA ARG A 41 -0.74 19.35 16.78
C ARG A 41 0.62 18.90 16.26
N ASN A 42 1.68 19.17 17.01
CA ASN A 42 2.97 18.54 16.73
C ASN A 42 2.79 17.02 16.88
N PRO A 43 3.24 16.21 15.90
CA PRO A 43 3.35 14.78 16.12
C PRO A 43 4.31 14.61 17.29
N ARG A 44 3.84 13.96 18.37
CA ARG A 44 4.73 13.52 19.45
C ARG A 44 5.86 12.72 18.79
N PRO A 45 7.13 12.89 19.21
CA PRO A 45 8.13 11.87 18.91
C PRO A 45 7.60 10.55 19.47
N VAL A 46 7.26 9.63 18.57
CA VAL A 46 6.68 8.33 18.90
C VAL A 46 7.76 7.56 19.68
N PRO A 47 7.54 7.23 20.96
CA PRO A 47 8.47 6.38 21.70
C PRO A 47 8.63 5.03 20.97
N LEU A 48 9.83 4.46 20.95
CA LEU A 48 10.09 3.13 20.35
C LEU A 48 9.16 2.04 20.91
N SER A 49 8.67 2.21 22.14
CA SER A 49 7.67 1.35 22.79
C SER A 49 6.27 1.40 22.18
N GLU A 50 5.99 2.35 21.29
CA GLU A 50 4.73 2.47 20.54
C GLU A 50 4.85 1.88 19.12
N THR A 51 5.97 1.23 18.77
CA THR A 51 6.16 0.44 17.53
C THR A 51 5.84 -1.05 17.74
N VAL A 52 5.17 -1.38 18.85
CA VAL A 52 4.94 -2.76 19.28
C VAL A 52 3.91 -3.45 18.39
N ILE A 53 4.36 -4.49 17.69
CA ILE A 53 3.47 -5.52 17.14
C ILE A 53 3.01 -6.38 18.32
N GLY A 54 1.71 -6.32 18.65
CA GLY A 54 1.04 -7.26 19.54
C GLY A 54 0.81 -6.84 20.99
N ALA A 55 0.71 -5.54 21.31
CA ALA A 55 0.15 -5.13 22.60
C ALA A 55 -1.38 -5.03 22.47
N ASP A 56 -2.11 -5.91 23.13
CA ASP A 56 -3.57 -5.77 23.31
C ASP A 56 -3.84 -4.51 24.17
N PRO A 57 -4.65 -3.55 23.71
CA PRO A 57 -5.04 -2.39 24.49
C PRO A 57 -6.31 -2.70 25.30
N GLU A 58 -6.23 -3.62 26.25
CA GLU A 58 -7.30 -3.83 27.24
C GLU A 58 -6.70 -4.00 28.65
N ASP A 59 -6.05 -2.96 29.14
CA ASP A 59 -5.91 -2.73 30.59
C ASP A 59 -6.49 -1.34 30.91
N SER A 60 -7.81 -1.20 30.79
CA SER A 60 -8.54 -0.13 31.46
C SER A 60 -9.96 -0.54 31.86
N VAL A 61 -10.01 -1.20 33.01
CA VAL A 61 -10.97 -1.10 34.12
C VAL A 61 -12.49 -1.21 33.83
N SER A 62 -13.06 -2.36 34.22
CA SER A 62 -14.34 -2.37 34.95
C SER A 62 -14.19 -3.19 36.24
N SER A 63 -14.86 -2.70 37.28
CA SER A 63 -14.62 -2.94 38.70
C SER A 63 -14.74 -4.40 39.14
N VAL A 64 -13.63 -5.01 39.53
CA VAL A 64 -13.59 -6.17 40.41
C VAL A 64 -12.52 -5.92 41.48
N SER A 65 -12.87 -6.14 42.74
CA SER A 65 -11.99 -5.97 43.90
C SER A 65 -10.80 -6.95 43.83
N PHE A 66 -9.59 -6.42 43.65
CA PHE A 66 -8.35 -7.20 43.63
C PHE A 66 -7.65 -7.17 45.00
N GLU A 67 -7.39 -8.35 45.54
CA GLU A 67 -6.22 -8.55 46.39
C GLU A 67 -4.98 -8.24 45.55
N THR A 68 -4.08 -7.42 46.10
CA THR A 68 -2.89 -6.90 45.42
C THR A 68 -1.87 -8.01 45.17
N THR A 69 -1.77 -8.50 43.94
CA THR A 69 -0.59 -9.20 43.42
C THR A 69 0.58 -8.21 43.33
N PRO A 70 1.81 -8.59 43.71
CA PRO A 70 2.97 -7.70 43.61
C PRO A 70 3.28 -7.33 42.15
N PRO A 71 3.88 -6.15 41.90
CA PRO A 71 4.18 -5.67 40.54
C PRO A 71 5.16 -6.60 39.83
N VAL A 72 4.85 -6.97 38.59
CA VAL A 72 5.76 -7.73 37.72
C VAL A 72 6.92 -6.81 37.32
N GLU A 73 8.12 -7.10 37.81
CA GLU A 73 9.35 -6.42 37.41
C GLU A 73 9.64 -6.69 35.92
N PHE A 74 9.88 -5.64 35.13
CA PHE A 74 10.33 -5.77 33.73
C PHE A 74 11.78 -6.28 33.72
N GLU A 75 11.99 -7.59 33.53
CA GLU A 75 13.33 -8.09 33.23
C GLU A 75 13.85 -7.48 31.91
N PRO A 76 15.06 -6.89 31.89
CA PRO A 76 15.65 -6.34 30.68
C PRO A 76 15.88 -7.45 29.65
N ASP A 77 15.51 -7.19 28.39
CA ASP A 77 15.67 -8.16 27.32
C ASP A 77 17.17 -8.46 27.09
N PRO A 78 17.63 -9.72 27.26
CA PRO A 78 19.05 -10.05 27.31
C PRO A 78 19.77 -9.86 25.96
N LEU A 79 19.03 -9.70 24.86
CA LEU A 79 19.63 -9.55 23.53
C LEU A 79 19.88 -8.09 23.14
N ILE A 80 19.19 -7.12 23.75
CA ILE A 80 19.37 -5.70 23.40
C ILE A 80 20.77 -5.22 23.78
N GLY A 81 21.45 -4.57 22.83
CA GLY A 81 22.83 -4.10 22.97
C GLY A 81 23.89 -5.17 22.75
N THR A 82 23.49 -6.42 22.49
CA THR A 82 24.40 -7.52 22.18
C THR A 82 24.58 -7.69 20.68
N ASP A 83 25.64 -8.39 20.30
CA ASP A 83 25.83 -8.85 18.93
C ASP A 83 25.28 -10.26 18.77
N LEU A 84 24.76 -10.59 17.59
CA LEU A 84 24.40 -11.93 17.12
C LEU A 84 24.90 -12.08 15.69
N ASP A 85 25.79 -13.04 15.40
CA ASP A 85 26.49 -13.13 14.11
C ASP A 85 27.12 -11.77 13.70
N VAL A 86 26.69 -11.19 12.57
CA VAL A 86 27.13 -9.89 12.03
C VAL A 86 26.23 -8.72 12.45
N TYR A 87 25.26 -8.97 13.32
CA TYR A 87 24.20 -8.04 13.66
C TYR A 87 24.38 -7.48 15.07
N ARG A 88 24.29 -6.15 15.21
CA ARG A 88 24.12 -5.50 16.53
C ARG A 88 22.64 -5.33 16.80
N ILE A 89 22.13 -5.87 17.90
CA ILE A 89 20.71 -5.79 18.26
C ILE A 89 20.47 -4.45 18.98
N ASP A 90 19.65 -3.58 18.38
CA ASP A 90 19.46 -2.21 18.85
C ASP A 90 18.20 -2.05 19.70
N ALA A 91 17.08 -2.66 19.30
CA ALA A 91 15.81 -2.55 20.02
C ALA A 91 14.86 -3.72 19.76
N LEU A 92 13.95 -4.00 20.67
CA LEU A 92 12.84 -4.93 20.45
C LEU A 92 11.72 -4.22 19.68
N LEU A 93 11.29 -4.78 18.55
CA LEU A 93 10.17 -4.28 17.73
C LEU A 93 8.85 -4.98 18.06
N GLY A 94 8.89 -6.26 18.46
CA GLY A 94 7.65 -6.98 18.76
C GLY A 94 7.88 -8.36 19.34
N ARG A 95 6.85 -8.89 19.99
CA ARG A 95 6.81 -10.26 20.54
C ARG A 95 5.66 -11.01 19.86
N GLY A 96 5.91 -12.24 19.42
CA GLY A 96 4.88 -13.10 18.85
C GLY A 96 5.05 -14.55 19.29
N GLY A 97 4.07 -15.39 18.94
CA GLY A 97 4.03 -16.80 19.37
C GLY A 97 5.19 -17.68 18.88
N MET A 98 6.05 -17.18 17.99
CA MET A 98 7.22 -17.90 17.46
C MET A 98 8.55 -17.18 17.70
N GLY A 99 8.56 -16.18 18.57
CA GLY A 99 9.77 -15.47 18.95
C GLY A 99 9.63 -13.97 18.96
N ARG A 100 10.78 -13.31 19.01
CA ARG A 100 10.89 -11.86 19.17
C ARG A 100 11.47 -11.25 17.90
N VAL A 101 10.95 -10.10 17.48
CA VAL A 101 11.46 -9.35 16.34
C VAL A 101 12.22 -8.15 16.88
N TYR A 102 13.46 -7.99 16.44
CA TYR A 102 14.35 -6.90 16.85
C TYR A 102 14.73 -6.02 15.68
N LEU A 103 14.91 -4.74 15.94
CA LEU A 103 15.70 -3.86 15.10
C LEU A 103 17.17 -4.20 15.36
N ALA A 104 17.91 -4.42 14.28
CA ALA A 104 19.33 -4.67 14.34
C ALA A 104 20.06 -3.92 13.23
N HIS A 105 21.34 -3.67 13.43
CA HIS A 105 22.24 -3.12 12.42
C HIS A 105 23.11 -4.23 11.85
N HIS A 106 22.97 -4.52 10.55
CA HIS A 106 23.87 -5.43 9.85
C HIS A 106 25.21 -4.72 9.64
N ARG A 107 26.26 -5.14 10.34
CA ARG A 107 27.55 -4.43 10.36
C ARG A 107 28.28 -4.45 9.02
N ASP A 108 28.34 -5.61 8.36
CA ASP A 108 29.09 -5.71 7.10
C ASP A 108 28.46 -4.92 5.94
N LEU A 109 27.13 -4.81 5.93
CA LEU A 109 26.36 -4.08 4.92
C LEU A 109 26.02 -2.65 5.33
N ASP A 110 26.37 -2.26 6.57
CA ASP A 110 26.09 -0.98 7.20
C ASP A 110 24.64 -0.48 7.01
N ARG A 111 23.66 -1.34 7.34
CA ARG A 111 22.23 -1.02 7.17
C ARG A 111 21.35 -1.56 8.30
N PRO A 112 20.21 -0.92 8.60
CA PRO A 112 19.22 -1.49 9.50
C PRO A 112 18.51 -2.70 8.87
N CYS A 113 18.19 -3.69 9.70
CA CYS A 113 17.40 -4.87 9.36
C CYS A 113 16.50 -5.28 10.53
N ALA A 114 15.47 -6.07 10.24
CA ALA A 114 14.65 -6.70 11.27
C ALA A 114 15.10 -8.16 11.47
N LEU A 115 15.40 -8.55 12.71
CA LEU A 115 15.76 -9.92 13.07
C LEU A 115 14.62 -10.58 13.82
N LYS A 116 13.99 -11.59 13.22
CA LYS A 116 13.07 -12.48 13.94
C LYS A 116 13.87 -13.61 14.55
N ILE A 117 13.96 -13.65 15.87
CA ILE A 117 14.78 -14.59 16.63
C ILE A 117 13.87 -15.56 17.39
N LEU A 118 14.12 -16.86 17.20
CA LEU A 118 13.51 -17.94 17.95
C LEU A 118 14.26 -18.12 19.28
N PRO A 119 13.59 -18.02 20.44
CA PRO A 119 14.23 -18.18 21.74
C PRO A 119 14.80 -19.61 21.90
N PRO A 120 15.95 -19.79 22.58
CA PRO A 120 16.58 -21.09 22.77
C PRO A 120 15.67 -22.08 23.47
N GLU A 121 14.85 -21.61 24.43
CA GLU A 121 13.93 -22.43 25.20
C GLU A 121 12.93 -23.14 24.28
N LEU A 122 12.38 -22.40 23.31
CA LEU A 122 11.43 -22.93 22.32
C LEU A 122 12.13 -23.83 21.28
N ALA A 123 13.38 -23.52 20.93
CA ALA A 123 14.20 -24.35 20.06
C ALA A 123 14.59 -25.69 20.70
N SER A 124 14.77 -25.73 22.02
CA SER A 124 15.13 -26.93 22.79
C SER A 124 13.95 -27.83 23.17
N LEU A 125 12.71 -27.32 23.12
CA LEU A 125 11.50 -28.07 23.47
C LEU A 125 11.07 -29.06 22.37
N ASP A 126 11.26 -28.73 21.09
CA ASP A 126 10.92 -29.63 19.98
C ASP A 126 11.72 -29.29 18.70
N ALA A 127 12.54 -30.23 18.24
CA ALA A 127 13.40 -30.11 17.05
C ALA A 127 12.58 -29.88 15.75
N ASP A 128 11.30 -30.25 15.74
CA ASP A 128 10.42 -29.96 14.62
C ASP A 128 10.07 -28.47 14.51
N TYR A 129 10.14 -27.67 15.60
CA TYR A 129 9.92 -26.22 15.49
C TYR A 129 11.03 -25.51 14.74
N VAL A 130 12.29 -25.88 15.00
CA VAL A 130 13.45 -25.29 14.31
C VAL A 130 13.44 -25.67 12.82
N SER A 131 13.09 -26.93 12.50
CA SER A 131 13.01 -27.38 11.11
C SER A 131 11.88 -26.65 10.36
N ARG A 132 10.70 -26.48 10.98
CA ARG A 132 9.59 -25.69 10.44
C ARG A 132 9.97 -24.23 10.20
N PHE A 133 10.55 -23.57 11.20
CA PHE A 133 11.00 -22.18 11.10
C PHE A 133 11.95 -21.96 9.91
N LYS A 134 12.90 -22.89 9.71
CA LYS A 134 13.82 -22.84 8.56
C LYS A 134 13.10 -23.07 7.22
N VAL A 135 12.25 -24.09 7.12
CA VAL A 135 11.52 -24.41 5.88
C VAL A 135 10.60 -23.26 5.48
N GLU A 136 9.93 -22.63 6.44
CA GLU A 136 9.04 -21.51 6.14
C GLU A 136 9.78 -20.23 5.81
N GLY A 137 10.88 -19.95 6.51
CA GLY A 137 11.80 -18.88 6.11
C GLY A 137 12.32 -19.09 4.68
N GLN A 138 12.64 -20.33 4.29
CA GLN A 138 13.08 -20.65 2.92
C GLN A 138 11.96 -20.46 1.90
N ASN A 139 10.74 -20.84 2.23
CA ASN A 139 9.59 -20.64 1.35
C ASN A 139 9.30 -19.15 1.16
N ALA A 140 9.24 -18.38 2.24
CA ALA A 140 9.00 -16.95 2.18
C ALA A 140 10.14 -16.19 1.49
N ALA A 141 11.40 -16.63 1.62
CA ALA A 141 12.55 -16.05 0.91
C ALA A 141 12.50 -16.24 -0.61
N ARG A 142 11.67 -17.16 -1.13
CA ARG A 142 11.48 -17.32 -2.59
C ARG A 142 10.59 -16.24 -3.20
N VAL A 143 9.82 -15.54 -2.38
CA VAL A 143 8.83 -14.58 -2.85
C VAL A 143 9.45 -13.18 -2.86
N VAL A 144 9.55 -12.59 -4.05
CA VAL A 144 10.03 -11.21 -4.21
C VAL A 144 8.89 -10.37 -4.78
N HIS A 145 8.38 -9.44 -3.97
CA HIS A 145 7.28 -8.56 -4.36
C HIS A 145 7.38 -7.23 -3.60
N PRO A 146 7.09 -6.07 -4.24
CA PRO A 146 7.19 -4.76 -3.58
C PRO A 146 6.33 -4.61 -2.33
N ASN A 147 5.22 -5.35 -2.26
CA ASN A 147 4.29 -5.36 -1.13
C ASN A 147 4.46 -6.58 -0.19
N ILE A 148 5.61 -7.26 -0.22
CA ILE A 148 5.98 -8.34 0.70
C ILE A 148 7.31 -7.97 1.37
N ILE A 149 7.45 -8.28 2.66
CA ILE A 149 8.74 -8.17 3.35
C ILE A 149 9.72 -9.17 2.77
N THR A 150 10.89 -8.67 2.38
CA THR A 150 11.96 -9.51 1.85
C THR A 150 12.71 -10.20 3.00
N ILE A 151 12.90 -11.52 2.89
CA ILE A 151 13.81 -12.27 3.76
C ILE A 151 15.17 -12.32 3.08
N HIS A 152 16.20 -11.81 3.75
CA HIS A 152 17.56 -11.74 3.22
C HIS A 152 18.39 -12.98 3.60
N LYS A 153 18.29 -13.43 4.85
CA LYS A 153 19.11 -14.53 5.38
C LYS A 153 18.35 -15.35 6.42
N ILE A 154 18.69 -16.63 6.48
CA ILE A 154 18.32 -17.53 7.57
C ILE A 154 19.63 -17.95 8.24
N GLY A 155 19.71 -17.81 9.56
CA GLY A 155 20.95 -18.05 10.29
C GLY A 155 20.75 -18.72 11.64
N ALA A 156 21.87 -19.10 12.23
CA ALA A 156 21.94 -19.58 13.58
C ALA A 156 23.26 -19.13 14.22
N ASP A 157 23.21 -18.59 15.42
CA ASP A 157 24.39 -18.22 16.21
C ASP A 157 24.09 -18.41 17.70
N ARG A 158 25.06 -18.93 18.48
CA ARG A 158 24.94 -19.13 19.93
C ARG A 158 23.65 -19.81 20.40
N GLY A 159 23.15 -20.77 19.63
CA GLY A 159 21.91 -21.50 19.94
C GLY A 159 20.61 -20.76 19.57
N TYR A 160 20.70 -19.53 19.08
CA TYR A 160 19.57 -18.79 18.53
C TYR A 160 19.42 -19.09 17.04
N HIS A 161 18.18 -19.26 16.59
CA HIS A 161 17.84 -19.28 15.17
C HIS A 161 17.20 -17.95 14.78
N PHE A 162 17.56 -17.40 13.62
CA PHE A 162 17.06 -16.10 13.20
C PHE A 162 16.75 -16.00 11.71
N LEU A 163 15.84 -15.09 11.37
CA LEU A 163 15.56 -14.63 10.01
C LEU A 163 15.92 -13.15 9.93
N GLU A 164 16.83 -12.81 9.01
CA GLU A 164 17.09 -11.42 8.61
C GLU A 164 16.05 -11.00 7.58
N MET A 165 15.34 -9.92 7.90
CA MET A 165 14.27 -9.36 7.09
C MET A 165 14.55 -7.88 6.78
N GLU A 166 13.95 -7.40 5.71
CA GLU A 166 13.84 -5.97 5.44
C GLU A 166 13.25 -5.24 6.66
N PHE A 167 13.93 -4.19 7.11
CA PHE A 167 13.35 -3.25 8.07
C PHE A 167 12.49 -2.23 7.33
N VAL A 168 11.21 -2.14 7.71
CA VAL A 168 10.28 -1.13 7.16
C VAL A 168 10.15 0.01 8.17
N PRO A 169 10.76 1.17 7.91
CA PRO A 169 10.52 2.35 8.73
C PRO A 169 9.08 2.82 8.52
N GLY A 170 8.27 2.78 9.56
CA GLY A 170 6.86 3.14 9.50
C GLY A 170 6.04 2.51 10.62
N ARG A 171 4.73 2.40 10.40
CA ARG A 171 3.74 1.89 11.38
C ARG A 171 2.94 0.73 10.79
N SER A 172 2.26 -0.06 11.62
CA SER A 172 1.34 -1.08 11.11
C SER A 172 0.07 -0.43 10.53
N LEU A 173 -0.66 -1.16 9.69
CA LEU A 173 -1.98 -0.75 9.21
C LEU A 173 -2.97 -0.64 10.37
N ARG A 174 -2.82 -1.43 11.44
CA ARG A 174 -3.60 -1.28 12.67
C ARG A 174 -3.45 0.13 13.25
N GLN A 175 -2.22 0.54 13.50
CA GLN A 175 -1.91 1.86 14.06
C GLN A 175 -2.39 2.98 13.14
N LEU A 176 -2.22 2.80 11.84
CA LEU A 176 -2.74 3.73 10.83
C LEU A 176 -4.27 3.90 10.95
N ILE A 177 -5.02 2.82 11.15
CA ILE A 177 -6.48 2.86 11.32
C ILE A 177 -6.87 3.47 12.66
N GLU A 178 -6.15 3.18 13.74
CA GLU A 178 -6.40 3.76 15.07
C GLU A 178 -6.20 5.28 15.07
N ASP A 179 -5.11 5.75 14.45
CA ASP A 179 -4.78 7.18 14.36
C ASP A 179 -5.79 7.96 13.50
N GLU A 180 -6.28 7.36 12.41
CA GLU A 180 -7.20 8.00 11.47
C GLU A 180 -8.69 7.65 11.72
N VAL A 181 -8.98 6.81 12.72
CA VAL A 181 -10.27 6.15 12.99
C VAL A 181 -10.71 5.17 11.89
N ARG A 182 -10.61 5.58 10.62
CA ARG A 182 -10.87 4.77 9.42
C ARG A 182 -10.18 5.41 8.21
N LEU A 183 -9.99 4.64 7.14
CA LEU A 183 -9.43 5.15 5.89
C LEU A 183 -10.55 5.62 4.94
N SER A 184 -10.23 6.55 4.02
CA SER A 184 -11.16 6.89 2.94
C SER A 184 -11.46 5.64 2.09
N PRO A 185 -12.67 5.50 1.51
CA PRO A 185 -13.02 4.35 0.70
C PRO A 185 -12.02 4.08 -0.45
N GLU A 186 -11.55 5.13 -1.11
CA GLU A 186 -10.59 5.04 -2.21
C GLU A 186 -9.23 4.54 -1.72
N ARG A 187 -8.75 5.08 -0.58
CA ARG A 187 -7.47 4.67 0.01
C ARG A 187 -7.53 3.22 0.52
N ALA A 188 -8.61 2.84 1.21
CA ALA A 188 -8.85 1.48 1.65
C ALA A 188 -8.87 0.50 0.46
N THR A 189 -9.58 0.85 -0.61
CA THR A 189 -9.67 0.04 -1.84
C THR A 189 -8.29 -0.10 -2.51
N ALA A 190 -7.53 0.99 -2.60
CA ALA A 190 -6.17 0.99 -3.17
C ALA A 190 -5.20 0.12 -2.36
N LEU A 191 -5.25 0.18 -1.03
CA LEU A 191 -4.45 -0.69 -0.18
C LEU A 191 -4.88 -2.15 -0.29
N ALA A 192 -6.18 -2.43 -0.29
CA ALA A 192 -6.71 -3.77 -0.46
C ALA A 192 -6.30 -4.39 -1.81
N ALA A 193 -6.23 -3.58 -2.88
CA ALA A 193 -5.78 -4.02 -4.19
C ALA A 193 -4.32 -4.48 -4.16
N ARG A 194 -3.43 -3.68 -3.55
CA ARG A 194 -1.99 -4.01 -3.42
C ARG A 194 -1.73 -5.19 -2.49
N ILE A 195 -2.51 -5.31 -1.42
CA ILE A 195 -2.46 -6.47 -0.52
C ILE A 195 -2.90 -7.74 -1.27
N SER A 196 -3.97 -7.66 -2.08
CA SER A 196 -4.46 -8.78 -2.88
C SER A 196 -3.44 -9.24 -3.93
N ASP A 197 -2.74 -8.29 -4.56
CA ASP A 197 -1.66 -8.55 -5.51
C ASP A 197 -0.47 -9.25 -4.84
N ALA A 198 -0.07 -8.82 -3.64
CA ALA A 198 0.93 -9.50 -2.84
C ALA A 198 0.52 -10.94 -2.48
N LEU A 199 -0.73 -11.15 -2.05
CA LEU A 199 -1.24 -12.49 -1.75
C LEU A 199 -1.23 -13.39 -2.99
N ALA A 200 -1.55 -12.85 -4.16
CA ALA A 200 -1.49 -13.58 -5.42
C ALA A 200 -0.09 -14.14 -5.69
N GLU A 201 0.93 -13.32 -5.48
CA GLU A 201 2.32 -13.71 -5.70
C GLU A 201 2.79 -14.79 -4.71
N ALA A 202 2.37 -14.68 -3.45
CA ALA A 202 2.60 -15.74 -2.47
C ALA A 202 1.88 -17.05 -2.86
N HIS A 203 0.63 -16.97 -3.31
CA HIS A 203 -0.15 -18.15 -3.74
C HIS A 203 0.48 -18.85 -4.94
N ARG A 204 1.08 -18.11 -5.89
CA ARG A 204 1.83 -18.68 -7.02
C ARG A 204 3.01 -19.54 -6.58
N HIS A 205 3.58 -19.21 -5.43
CA HIS A 205 4.65 -19.97 -4.80
C HIS A 205 4.13 -21.06 -3.84
N GLY A 206 2.83 -21.32 -3.83
CA GLY A 206 2.18 -22.31 -2.96
C GLY A 206 2.12 -21.89 -1.49
N ILE A 207 2.33 -20.61 -1.19
CA ILE A 207 2.37 -20.07 0.16
C ILE A 207 1.04 -19.39 0.46
N ILE A 208 0.38 -19.81 1.55
CA ILE A 208 -0.85 -19.18 2.04
C ILE A 208 -0.49 -18.43 3.33
N HIS A 209 -0.85 -17.16 3.44
CA HIS A 209 -0.44 -16.30 4.56
C HIS A 209 -1.02 -16.75 5.92
N ARG A 210 -2.29 -17.18 5.99
CA ARG A 210 -2.96 -17.73 7.21
C ARG A 210 -3.01 -16.85 8.46
N ASP A 211 -2.50 -15.62 8.42
CA ASP A 211 -2.59 -14.66 9.51
C ASP A 211 -2.67 -13.20 9.01
N LEU A 212 -3.45 -12.95 7.96
CA LEU A 212 -3.52 -11.61 7.40
C LEU A 212 -4.43 -10.69 8.23
N LYS A 213 -3.83 -9.85 9.07
CA LYS A 213 -4.50 -8.84 9.89
C LYS A 213 -3.80 -7.47 9.74
N PRO A 214 -4.45 -6.35 10.10
CA PRO A 214 -3.83 -5.03 10.01
C PRO A 214 -2.47 -4.92 10.73
N ASP A 215 -2.26 -5.68 11.79
CA ASP A 215 -0.99 -5.74 12.52
C ASP A 215 0.18 -6.30 11.68
N ASN A 216 -0.13 -7.21 10.74
CA ASN A 216 0.85 -7.87 9.88
C ASN A 216 1.02 -7.16 8.52
N VAL A 217 0.38 -5.99 8.34
CA VAL A 217 0.58 -5.12 7.18
C VAL A 217 1.34 -3.89 7.63
N LEU A 218 2.63 -3.83 7.29
CA LEU A 218 3.47 -2.67 7.61
C LEU A 218 3.29 -1.59 6.54
N MET A 219 3.20 -0.34 6.96
CA MET A 219 3.08 0.81 6.09
C MET A 219 4.40 1.55 6.05
N THR A 220 5.02 1.66 4.87
CA THR A 220 6.21 2.48 4.70
C THR A 220 5.89 3.97 4.92
N LEU A 221 6.90 4.79 5.14
CA LEU A 221 6.77 6.26 5.19
C LEU A 221 6.13 6.85 3.91
N HIS A 222 6.21 6.14 2.78
CA HIS A 222 5.59 6.54 1.51
C HIS A 222 4.15 5.99 1.33
N GLY A 223 3.56 5.40 2.37
CA GLY A 223 2.20 4.86 2.33
C GLY A 223 2.07 3.56 1.52
N VAL A 224 3.16 2.82 1.33
CA VAL A 224 3.14 1.53 0.63
C VAL A 224 2.91 0.40 1.65
N PRO A 225 1.93 -0.51 1.43
CA PRO A 225 1.74 -1.66 2.32
C PRO A 225 2.77 -2.75 2.05
N LYS A 226 3.28 -3.41 3.09
CA LYS A 226 4.15 -4.58 3.03
C LYS A 226 3.63 -5.67 3.94
N LEU A 227 3.34 -6.84 3.38
CA LEU A 227 2.93 -8.01 4.14
C LEU A 227 4.12 -8.59 4.88
N ALA A 228 4.00 -8.63 6.21
CA ALA A 228 4.91 -9.27 7.12
C ALA A 228 4.31 -10.59 7.63
N ASP A 229 5.16 -11.44 8.22
CA ASP A 229 4.71 -12.62 8.97
C ASP A 229 3.76 -13.55 8.21
N PHE A 230 4.26 -14.15 7.12
CA PHE A 230 3.58 -15.25 6.40
C PHE A 230 3.45 -16.48 7.30
N GLY A 231 2.49 -16.44 8.23
CA GLY A 231 1.86 -17.57 8.88
C GLY A 231 2.78 -18.69 9.32
N LEU A 232 3.96 -18.36 9.87
CA LEU A 232 4.97 -19.32 10.29
C LEU A 232 4.43 -20.37 11.31
N ALA A 233 3.20 -20.19 11.85
CA ALA A 233 2.70 -20.94 12.99
C ALA A 233 1.55 -21.93 12.74
N LYS A 234 0.79 -21.85 11.64
CA LYS A 234 -0.55 -22.49 11.60
C LYS A 234 -0.62 -23.81 10.86
N ARG A 235 0.43 -24.65 10.89
CA ARG A 235 0.29 -26.11 10.65
C ARG A 235 0.14 -26.92 11.93
N VAL A 236 0.20 -26.29 13.09
CA VAL A 236 -0.36 -26.78 14.36
C VAL A 236 -1.79 -26.20 14.36
N ILE A 237 -2.84 -26.87 13.88
CA ILE A 237 -3.59 -27.94 14.52
C ILE A 237 -4.23 -28.76 13.39
N ARG A 238 -3.56 -29.83 12.95
CA ARG A 238 -4.23 -30.99 12.34
C ARG A 238 -3.78 -32.21 13.13
N GLY A 239 -4.19 -32.22 14.39
CA GLY A 239 -3.95 -33.29 15.35
C GLY A 239 -4.81 -33.03 16.57
N SER A 240 -5.84 -33.87 16.74
CA SER A 240 -6.79 -33.99 17.86
C SER A 240 -7.64 -32.77 18.24
N GLU A 241 -8.96 -32.94 18.17
CA GLU A 241 -10.00 -32.11 18.80
C GLU A 241 -9.99 -32.15 20.35
N ALA A 242 -8.85 -32.48 20.97
CA ALA A 242 -8.74 -32.61 22.42
C ALA A 242 -7.47 -31.91 22.90
N ASP A 243 -7.64 -31.10 23.95
CA ASP A 243 -6.64 -30.30 24.66
C ASP A 243 -6.12 -29.05 23.94
N VAL A 244 -6.88 -27.96 24.07
CA VAL A 244 -6.31 -26.60 24.08
C VAL A 244 -5.96 -26.29 25.53
N PRO A 245 -4.67 -26.24 25.93
CA PRO A 245 -4.28 -25.81 27.26
C PRO A 245 -4.61 -24.32 27.42
N ASP A 246 -5.12 -23.98 28.60
CA ASP A 246 -5.40 -22.61 29.03
C ASP A 246 -4.10 -21.78 28.94
N GLY A 247 -4.05 -20.80 28.03
CA GLY A 247 -2.90 -19.88 27.91
C GLY A 247 -2.30 -19.61 26.53
N LEU A 248 -2.87 -20.09 25.42
CA LEU A 248 -2.36 -19.70 24.09
C LEU A 248 -2.86 -18.30 23.67
N CYS A 249 -2.15 -17.27 24.11
CA CYS A 249 -2.34 -15.88 23.71
C CYS A 249 -2.09 -15.68 22.20
N GLY A 250 -3.18 -15.51 21.46
CA GLY A 250 -3.20 -14.89 20.15
C GLY A 250 -4.54 -14.20 19.97
N THR A 251 -4.55 -12.98 19.41
CA THR A 251 -5.73 -12.12 19.28
C THR A 251 -6.94 -12.91 18.70
N PRO A 252 -7.91 -13.34 19.53
CA PRO A 252 -8.86 -14.39 19.18
C PRO A 252 -9.86 -13.98 18.10
N GLN A 253 -10.11 -12.68 17.97
CA GLN A 253 -11.00 -12.07 16.95
C GLN A 253 -10.60 -12.35 15.49
N PHE A 254 -9.44 -12.99 15.24
CA PHE A 254 -8.97 -13.35 13.90
C PHE A 254 -8.74 -14.86 13.69
N MET A 255 -9.19 -15.72 14.62
CA MET A 255 -8.92 -17.16 14.57
C MET A 255 -10.20 -17.98 14.35
N ALA A 256 -10.50 -18.30 13.08
CA ALA A 256 -11.13 -19.54 12.59
C ALA A 256 -11.47 -19.42 11.07
N PRO A 257 -11.89 -20.51 10.41
CA PRO A 257 -11.12 -21.64 9.91
C PRO A 257 -10.68 -21.40 8.43
N GLU A 258 -9.47 -21.85 8.10
CA GLU A 258 -8.77 -21.87 6.80
C GLU A 258 -8.59 -20.65 5.86
N LEU A 259 -9.45 -19.61 5.72
CA LEU A 259 -9.27 -18.66 4.58
C LEU A 259 -9.93 -17.26 4.68
N TYR A 260 -10.05 -16.65 5.87
CA TYR A 260 -10.90 -15.44 6.06
C TYR A 260 -10.18 -14.09 6.27
N GLN A 261 -8.89 -14.07 6.63
CA GLN A 261 -8.36 -12.90 7.37
C GLN A 261 -8.03 -11.69 6.49
N GLY A 262 -7.59 -11.89 5.24
CA GLY A 262 -7.33 -10.78 4.31
C GLY A 262 -8.54 -9.96 3.93
N ARG A 263 -9.71 -10.60 3.96
CA ARG A 263 -11.00 -10.02 3.56
C ARG A 263 -11.57 -9.13 4.67
N ILE A 264 -11.35 -9.53 5.91
CA ILE A 264 -11.73 -8.77 7.11
C ILE A 264 -10.93 -7.47 7.18
N SER A 265 -9.67 -7.48 6.73
CA SER A 265 -8.81 -6.29 6.71
C SER A 265 -9.39 -5.17 5.84
N TYR A 266 -10.04 -5.47 4.71
CA TYR A 266 -10.70 -4.43 3.89
C TYR A 266 -11.91 -3.82 4.60
N PHE A 267 -12.73 -4.63 5.28
CA PHE A 267 -13.84 -4.12 6.11
C PHE A 267 -13.31 -3.20 7.21
N ILE A 268 -12.27 -3.62 7.95
CA ILE A 268 -11.70 -2.82 9.04
C ILE A 268 -11.13 -1.49 8.51
N MET A 269 -10.44 -1.50 7.36
CA MET A 269 -9.95 -0.25 6.75
C MET A 269 -11.09 0.74 6.46
N LEU A 270 -12.25 0.26 6.00
CA LEU A 270 -13.42 1.08 5.71
C LEU A 270 -14.15 1.53 6.98
N ALA A 271 -14.42 0.59 7.89
CA ALA A 271 -15.31 0.80 9.04
C ALA A 271 -14.59 1.28 10.30
N GLY A 272 -13.28 1.13 10.39
CA GLY A 272 -12.48 1.35 11.61
C GLY A 272 -12.62 0.25 12.67
N ARG A 273 -13.47 -0.75 12.43
CA ARG A 273 -13.81 -1.80 13.40
C ARG A 273 -14.08 -3.15 12.72
N CYS A 274 -14.04 -4.22 13.50
CA CYS A 274 -14.39 -5.56 13.04
C CYS A 274 -15.87 -5.64 12.60
N PRO A 275 -16.21 -6.53 11.65
CA PRO A 275 -17.60 -6.72 11.21
C PRO A 275 -18.48 -7.40 12.25
N PHE A 276 -17.88 -8.19 13.15
CA PHE A 276 -18.59 -8.91 14.21
C PHE A 276 -17.93 -8.63 15.55
N HIS A 277 -18.74 -8.60 16.61
CA HIS A 277 -18.34 -8.42 17.99
C HIS A 277 -19.12 -9.42 18.85
N GLY A 278 -18.55 -9.82 19.98
CA GLY A 278 -19.22 -10.71 20.93
C GLY A 278 -18.44 -10.86 22.22
N ASP A 279 -19.14 -11.26 23.28
CA ASP A 279 -18.58 -11.33 24.64
C ASP A 279 -17.64 -12.54 24.86
N SER A 280 -17.49 -13.40 23.84
CA SER A 280 -16.56 -14.53 23.85
C SER A 280 -16.06 -14.87 22.45
N LEU A 281 -14.90 -15.53 22.38
CA LEU A 281 -14.34 -16.05 21.13
C LEU A 281 -15.33 -16.95 20.38
N HIS A 282 -16.02 -17.83 21.10
CA HIS A 282 -17.00 -18.73 20.52
C HIS A 282 -18.17 -17.97 19.87
N ALA A 283 -18.63 -16.87 20.50
CA ALA A 283 -19.68 -16.00 19.94
C ALA A 283 -19.20 -15.31 18.64
N ILE A 284 -17.98 -14.78 18.62
CA ILE A 284 -17.40 -14.14 17.44
C ILE A 284 -17.24 -15.15 16.30
N MET A 285 -16.73 -16.35 16.58
CA MET A 285 -16.62 -17.43 15.58
C MET A 285 -17.98 -17.83 15.01
N THR A 286 -18.99 -17.95 15.88
CA THR A 286 -20.37 -18.27 15.47
C THR A 286 -20.94 -17.18 14.55
N ALA A 287 -20.72 -15.90 14.87
CA ALA A 287 -21.12 -14.79 14.02
C ALA A 287 -20.40 -14.81 12.65
N HIS A 288 -19.11 -15.14 12.65
CA HIS A 288 -18.35 -15.32 11.41
C HIS A 288 -18.88 -16.45 10.52
N LEU A 289 -19.48 -17.49 11.09
CA LEU A 289 -20.08 -18.59 10.32
C LEU A 289 -21.51 -18.28 9.86
N ASN A 290 -22.33 -17.72 10.74
CA ASN A 290 -23.78 -17.70 10.56
C ASN A 290 -24.37 -16.31 10.31
N ASP A 291 -23.76 -15.25 10.87
CA ASP A 291 -24.39 -13.93 10.83
C ASP A 291 -24.12 -13.24 9.49
N PRO A 292 -25.12 -12.51 8.95
CA PRO A 292 -24.92 -11.72 7.75
C PRO A 292 -23.89 -10.62 8.01
N VAL A 293 -23.02 -10.37 7.03
CA VAL A 293 -22.05 -9.29 7.10
C VAL A 293 -22.79 -7.95 7.18
N PRO A 294 -22.42 -7.04 8.11
CA PRO A 294 -23.06 -5.73 8.19
C PRO A 294 -22.96 -4.94 6.89
N ASN A 295 -24.03 -4.23 6.54
CA ASN A 295 -24.03 -3.37 5.35
C ASN A 295 -23.08 -2.17 5.58
N ILE A 296 -21.93 -2.19 4.91
CA ILE A 296 -20.88 -1.18 5.06
C ILE A 296 -21.39 0.23 4.73
N ARG A 297 -22.32 0.40 3.79
CA ARG A 297 -22.85 1.71 3.38
C ARG A 297 -23.74 2.36 4.44
N LYS A 298 -24.26 1.57 5.40
CA LYS A 298 -24.93 2.12 6.59
C LYS A 298 -23.95 2.63 7.64
N ILE A 299 -22.72 2.11 7.64
CA ILE A 299 -21.65 2.49 8.56
C ILE A 299 -20.82 3.64 7.98
N VAL A 300 -20.59 3.59 6.67
CA VAL A 300 -19.74 4.51 5.88
C VAL A 300 -20.51 4.90 4.62
N PRO A 301 -21.36 5.94 4.66
CA PRO A 301 -22.18 6.35 3.51
C PRO A 301 -21.39 6.73 2.26
N GLU A 302 -20.11 7.10 2.42
CA GLU A 302 -19.19 7.44 1.34
C GLU A 302 -18.79 6.23 0.48
N VAL A 303 -19.00 5.01 0.96
CA VAL A 303 -18.70 3.78 0.21
C VAL A 303 -19.68 3.63 -0.96
N THR A 304 -19.13 3.50 -2.17
CA THR A 304 -19.93 3.30 -3.39
C THR A 304 -20.59 1.92 -3.41
N LEU A 305 -21.57 1.72 -4.29
CA LEU A 305 -22.24 0.43 -4.41
C LEU A 305 -21.25 -0.66 -4.85
N GLU A 306 -20.40 -0.35 -5.81
CA GLU A 306 -19.40 -1.26 -6.38
C GLU A 306 -18.39 -1.71 -5.32
N MET A 307 -17.92 -0.78 -4.46
CA MET A 307 -17.04 -1.10 -3.34
C MET A 307 -17.73 -2.03 -2.33
N ALA A 308 -19.01 -1.76 -2.02
CA ALA A 308 -19.78 -2.57 -1.09
C ALA A 308 -20.08 -3.98 -1.63
N GLU A 309 -20.39 -4.10 -2.91
CA GLU A 309 -20.60 -5.39 -3.58
C GLU A 309 -19.33 -6.22 -3.61
N CYS A 310 -18.18 -5.58 -3.92
CA CYS A 310 -16.88 -6.24 -3.88
C CYS A 310 -16.52 -6.74 -2.47
N LEU A 311 -16.74 -5.90 -1.46
CA LEU A 311 -16.58 -6.31 -0.06
C LEU A 311 -17.50 -7.49 0.30
N GLY A 312 -18.74 -7.48 -0.20
CA GLY A 312 -19.69 -8.58 -0.06
C GLY A 312 -19.18 -9.89 -0.66
N LEU A 313 -18.68 -9.86 -1.90
CA LEU A 313 -18.07 -11.03 -2.55
C LEU A 313 -16.86 -11.55 -1.76
N MET A 314 -16.03 -10.66 -1.24
CA MET A 314 -14.87 -11.03 -0.42
C MET A 314 -15.27 -11.69 0.90
N LEU A 315 -16.38 -11.28 1.51
CA LEU A 315 -16.85 -11.77 2.81
C LEU A 315 -17.98 -12.81 2.72
N ASP A 316 -18.35 -13.26 1.52
CA ASP A 316 -19.41 -14.27 1.31
C ASP A 316 -19.12 -15.52 2.15
N LYS A 317 -20.12 -16.14 2.76
CA LYS A 317 -19.93 -17.34 3.61
C LYS A 317 -19.58 -18.58 2.78
N ASN A 318 -20.02 -18.65 1.53
CA ASN A 318 -19.66 -19.72 0.60
C ASN A 318 -18.35 -19.38 -0.12
N PRO A 319 -17.27 -20.15 0.07
CA PRO A 319 -16.00 -19.93 -0.63
C PRO A 319 -16.12 -19.90 -2.16
N ALA A 320 -17.09 -20.61 -2.73
CA ALA A 320 -17.30 -20.68 -4.19
C ALA A 320 -17.82 -19.36 -4.79
N ASN A 321 -18.44 -18.49 -3.98
CA ASN A 321 -18.93 -17.18 -4.41
C ASN A 321 -17.85 -16.10 -4.34
N ARG A 322 -16.70 -16.42 -3.74
CA ARG A 322 -15.61 -15.46 -3.50
C ARG A 322 -14.69 -15.38 -4.72
N PRO A 323 -13.85 -14.34 -4.79
CA PRO A 323 -12.73 -14.36 -5.73
C PRO A 323 -11.89 -15.62 -5.54
N ALA A 324 -11.61 -16.31 -6.65
CA ALA A 324 -10.92 -17.61 -6.65
C ALA A 324 -9.51 -17.51 -6.03
N ASP A 325 -8.83 -16.38 -6.23
CA ASP A 325 -7.50 -16.11 -5.73
C ASP A 325 -7.25 -14.60 -5.53
N GLY A 326 -6.03 -14.26 -5.11
CA GLY A 326 -5.59 -12.88 -4.94
C GLY A 326 -5.57 -12.08 -6.25
N ILE A 327 -5.37 -12.74 -7.40
CA ILE A 327 -5.33 -12.08 -8.72
C ILE A 327 -6.72 -11.56 -9.04
N GLN A 328 -7.72 -12.43 -8.95
CA GLN A 328 -9.11 -12.05 -9.20
C GLN A 328 -9.58 -10.98 -8.21
N ALA A 329 -9.19 -11.08 -6.94
CA ALA A 329 -9.50 -10.05 -5.94
C ALA A 329 -8.84 -8.70 -6.28
N ALA A 330 -7.55 -8.68 -6.64
CA ALA A 330 -6.82 -7.49 -7.04
C ALA A 330 -7.44 -6.85 -8.30
N GLN A 331 -7.78 -7.65 -9.30
CA GLN A 331 -8.42 -7.19 -10.53
C GLN A 331 -9.78 -6.55 -10.27
N LEU A 332 -10.61 -7.13 -9.39
CA LEU A 332 -11.90 -6.55 -9.00
C LEU A 332 -11.71 -5.19 -8.31
N LEU A 333 -10.81 -5.11 -7.33
CA LEU A 333 -10.54 -3.87 -6.61
C LEU A 333 -9.91 -2.79 -7.52
N GLN A 334 -8.99 -3.17 -8.41
CA GLN A 334 -8.41 -2.27 -9.41
C GLN A 334 -9.45 -1.78 -10.41
N ALA A 335 -10.36 -2.65 -10.87
CA ALA A 335 -11.46 -2.25 -11.75
C ALA A 335 -12.35 -1.20 -11.06
N ILE A 336 -12.67 -1.40 -9.78
CA ILE A 336 -13.42 -0.42 -8.98
C ILE A 336 -12.66 0.89 -8.88
N LEU A 337 -11.35 0.88 -8.62
CA LEU A 337 -10.53 2.10 -8.61
C LEU A 337 -10.51 2.80 -9.97
N GLY A 338 -10.48 2.05 -11.07
CA GLY A 338 -10.55 2.59 -12.43
C GLY A 338 -11.91 3.19 -12.79
N HIS A 339 -12.99 2.67 -12.21
CA HIS A 339 -14.32 3.25 -12.32
C HIS A 339 -14.54 4.42 -11.33
N ALA A 340 -13.87 4.41 -10.17
CA ALA A 340 -14.02 5.39 -9.11
C ALA A 340 -13.20 6.68 -9.31
N ARG A 341 -12.16 6.68 -10.15
CA ARG A 341 -11.46 7.92 -10.52
C ARG A 341 -12.28 8.67 -11.56
N ASP A 342 -13.06 9.63 -11.07
CA ASP A 342 -13.68 10.66 -11.89
C ASP A 342 -12.60 11.44 -12.67
N LEU A 343 -12.72 11.46 -14.00
CA LEU A 343 -11.71 12.04 -14.88
C LEU A 343 -11.65 13.56 -14.72
N ASP A 344 -12.75 14.22 -14.36
CA ASP A 344 -12.75 15.66 -14.06
C ASP A 344 -11.91 15.97 -12.82
N THR A 345 -12.04 15.14 -11.78
CA THR A 345 -11.22 15.27 -10.57
C THR A 345 -9.74 15.08 -10.88
N LEU A 346 -9.39 14.06 -11.69
CA LEU A 346 -8.01 13.81 -12.10
C LEU A 346 -7.45 14.96 -12.96
N LEU A 347 -8.21 15.46 -13.94
CA LEU A 347 -7.81 16.60 -14.77
C LEU A 347 -7.69 17.88 -13.93
N GLY A 348 -8.60 18.09 -12.98
CA GLY A 348 -8.55 19.19 -12.03
C GLY A 348 -7.34 19.14 -11.10
N GLN A 349 -6.85 17.95 -10.75
CA GLN A 349 -5.59 17.78 -10.01
C GLN A 349 -4.37 17.97 -10.93
N ALA A 350 -4.41 17.40 -12.13
CA ALA A 350 -3.31 17.43 -13.09
C ALA A 350 -2.95 18.85 -13.55
N PHE A 351 -3.95 19.72 -13.70
CA PHE A 351 -3.77 21.04 -14.30
C PHE A 351 -4.17 22.19 -13.38
N ARG A 352 -4.33 21.96 -12.08
CA ARG A 352 -4.70 23.01 -11.10
C ARG A 352 -3.78 24.22 -11.19
N ASP A 353 -2.47 23.95 -11.26
CA ASP A 353 -1.40 24.95 -11.16
C ASP A 353 -0.58 25.06 -12.45
N ASP A 354 -1.07 24.52 -13.58
CA ASP A 354 -0.40 24.61 -14.88
C ASP A 354 -1.13 25.59 -15.82
N PRO A 355 -0.70 26.88 -15.87
CA PRO A 355 -1.37 27.89 -16.68
C PRO A 355 -1.21 27.66 -18.18
N ARG A 356 -0.36 26.73 -18.61
CA ARG A 356 -0.16 26.39 -20.02
C ARG A 356 -1.28 25.51 -20.55
N VAL A 357 -2.10 24.91 -19.71
CA VAL A 357 -3.14 23.98 -20.12
C VAL A 357 -4.51 24.50 -19.68
N SER A 358 -5.40 24.71 -20.63
CA SER A 358 -6.83 24.86 -20.36
C SER A 358 -7.57 23.62 -20.83
N TRP A 359 -8.67 23.23 -20.18
CA TRP A 359 -9.39 22.02 -20.57
C TRP A 359 -10.91 22.18 -20.42
N ALA A 360 -11.63 21.43 -21.24
CA ALA A 360 -13.09 21.39 -21.24
C ALA A 360 -13.59 20.01 -21.66
N ARG A 361 -14.79 19.64 -21.21
CA ARG A 361 -15.47 18.43 -21.64
C ARG A 361 -16.15 18.67 -22.99
N GLU A 362 -15.86 17.84 -23.99
CA GLU A 362 -16.48 17.93 -25.34
C GLU A 362 -17.70 16.99 -25.49
N GLY A 363 -17.87 16.00 -24.60
CA GLY A 363 -19.05 15.13 -24.57
C GLY A 363 -18.76 13.77 -23.93
N GLY A 364 -19.73 13.20 -23.21
CA GLY A 364 -19.55 11.93 -22.50
C GLY A 364 -18.36 11.98 -21.53
N GLN A 365 -17.40 11.07 -21.71
CA GLN A 365 -16.12 11.03 -20.98
C GLN A 365 -14.92 11.54 -21.80
N ARG A 366 -15.16 12.30 -22.87
CA ARG A 366 -14.10 12.91 -23.69
C ARG A 366 -13.83 14.35 -23.26
N PHE A 367 -12.55 14.64 -23.05
CA PHE A 367 -12.04 15.96 -22.69
C PHE A 367 -11.08 16.46 -23.75
N ARG A 368 -11.13 17.77 -24.00
CA ARG A 368 -10.17 18.48 -24.83
C ARG A 368 -9.36 19.43 -23.97
N LEU A 369 -8.06 19.33 -24.09
CA LEU A 369 -7.05 20.16 -23.47
C LEU A 369 -6.43 21.04 -24.56
N ASN A 370 -6.30 22.33 -24.30
CA ASN A 370 -5.52 23.25 -25.12
C ASN A 370 -4.18 23.49 -24.42
N VAL A 371 -3.12 22.89 -24.94
CA VAL A 371 -1.77 22.94 -24.40
C VAL A 371 -0.97 24.03 -25.12
N HIS A 372 -0.44 25.00 -24.36
CA HIS A 372 0.45 26.04 -24.86
C HIS A 372 1.89 25.56 -24.86
N LEU A 373 2.48 25.50 -26.05
CA LEU A 373 3.86 25.12 -26.28
C LEU A 373 4.76 26.37 -26.38
N PRO A 374 6.09 26.23 -26.23
CA PRO A 374 7.03 27.31 -26.50
C PRO A 374 6.83 27.89 -27.92
N GLY A 375 7.09 29.20 -28.07
CA GLY A 375 6.91 29.90 -29.35
C GLY A 375 5.47 30.33 -29.64
N ASN A 376 4.61 30.46 -28.61
CA ASN A 376 3.20 30.85 -28.73
C ASN A 376 2.31 29.85 -29.50
N ARG A 377 2.80 28.61 -29.64
CA ARG A 377 2.12 27.53 -30.36
C ARG A 377 1.09 26.84 -29.47
N ARG A 378 0.07 26.25 -30.09
CA ARG A 378 -1.02 25.59 -29.37
C ARG A 378 -1.34 24.24 -29.96
N GLN A 379 -1.45 23.24 -29.09
CA GLN A 379 -1.87 21.90 -29.50
C GLN A 379 -3.13 21.47 -28.76
N ALA A 380 -4.06 20.85 -29.49
CA ALA A 380 -5.22 20.19 -28.90
C ALA A 380 -4.88 18.75 -28.51
N VAL A 381 -4.98 18.45 -27.22
CA VAL A 381 -4.84 17.10 -26.67
C VAL A 381 -6.21 16.61 -26.22
N TYR A 382 -6.49 15.34 -26.46
CA TYR A 382 -7.74 14.69 -26.08
C TYR A 382 -7.47 13.62 -25.05
N VAL A 383 -8.29 13.61 -24.00
CA VAL A 383 -8.26 12.60 -22.94
C VAL A 383 -9.62 11.92 -22.93
N GLU A 384 -9.65 10.62 -23.21
CA GLU A 384 -10.91 9.85 -23.25
C GLU A 384 -10.68 8.37 -22.94
N PRO A 385 -11.70 7.65 -22.44
CA PRO A 385 -11.65 6.19 -22.34
C PRO A 385 -11.62 5.56 -23.74
N SER A 386 -10.92 4.45 -23.90
CA SER A 386 -10.97 3.71 -25.16
C SER A 386 -12.33 3.02 -25.35
N ALA A 387 -12.81 2.99 -26.59
CA ALA A 387 -14.16 2.54 -26.96
C ALA A 387 -14.29 1.02 -27.23
N HIS A 388 -13.21 0.23 -27.10
CA HIS A 388 -13.27 -1.22 -27.34
C HIS A 388 -13.57 -1.96 -26.03
N GLY A 389 -14.42 -3.00 -26.04
CA GLY A 389 -14.86 -3.71 -24.83
C GLY A 389 -13.77 -4.29 -23.92
N SER A 390 -12.56 -4.61 -24.44
CA SER A 390 -11.39 -4.97 -23.62
C SER A 390 -10.55 -3.75 -23.18
N ALA A 391 -10.68 -2.64 -23.90
CA ALA A 391 -9.99 -1.38 -23.72
C ALA A 391 -10.83 -0.31 -22.99
N GLU A 392 -12.08 -0.59 -22.60
CA GLU A 392 -12.88 0.28 -21.69
C GLU A 392 -12.14 0.57 -20.37
N ARG A 393 -11.07 -0.18 -20.10
CA ARG A 393 -10.13 -0.06 -18.99
C ARG A 393 -8.90 0.80 -19.30
N LEU A 394 -8.76 1.34 -20.50
CA LEU A 394 -7.64 2.19 -20.92
C LEU A 394 -8.09 3.65 -21.06
N LEU A 395 -7.24 4.55 -20.59
CA LEU A 395 -7.31 5.99 -20.85
C LEU A 395 -6.40 6.30 -22.04
N LEU A 396 -6.96 6.94 -23.06
CA LEU A 396 -6.25 7.44 -24.23
C LEU A 396 -5.93 8.92 -24.03
N ILE A 397 -4.66 9.28 -24.18
CA ILE A 397 -4.20 10.67 -24.25
C ILE A 397 -3.57 10.86 -25.61
N TYR A 398 -4.18 11.67 -26.48
CA TYR A 398 -3.71 11.80 -27.86
C TYR A 398 -3.82 13.22 -28.41
N SER A 399 -2.95 13.55 -29.37
CA SER A 399 -2.98 14.80 -30.11
C SER A 399 -2.97 14.54 -31.60
N THR A 400 -3.69 15.38 -32.34
CA THR A 400 -3.76 15.32 -33.80
C THR A 400 -2.53 15.97 -34.41
N CYS A 401 -1.92 15.32 -35.40
CA CYS A 401 -0.84 15.87 -36.23
C CYS A 401 -1.48 16.42 -37.52
N CYS A 402 -1.19 15.80 -38.67
CA CYS A 402 -1.74 16.16 -39.98
C CYS A 402 -2.76 15.12 -40.51
N ALA A 403 -3.33 15.40 -41.69
CA ALA A 403 -4.13 14.43 -42.42
C ALA A 403 -3.31 13.18 -42.77
N ALA A 404 -3.92 11.99 -42.68
CA ALA A 404 -3.28 10.73 -43.01
C ALA A 404 -3.26 10.53 -44.53
N GLN A 405 -2.20 11.03 -45.16
CA GLN A 405 -1.98 10.89 -46.60
C GLN A 405 -1.03 9.71 -46.89
N PRO A 406 -1.27 8.91 -47.95
CA PRO A 406 -0.42 7.76 -48.29
C PRO A 406 1.08 8.09 -48.41
N ALA A 407 1.41 9.31 -48.84
CA ALA A 407 2.79 9.79 -48.97
C ALA A 407 3.58 9.81 -47.64
N TYR A 408 2.89 9.82 -46.50
CA TYR A 408 3.50 9.92 -45.17
C TYR A 408 3.57 8.58 -44.43
N TYR A 409 3.01 7.50 -44.99
CA TYR A 409 2.81 6.23 -44.27
C TYR A 409 4.13 5.55 -43.91
N GLU A 410 5.09 5.55 -44.83
CA GLU A 410 6.42 4.96 -44.59
C GLU A 410 7.16 5.72 -43.48
N THR A 411 7.13 7.05 -43.52
CA THR A 411 7.77 7.91 -42.51
C THR A 411 7.13 7.73 -41.14
N ALA A 412 5.78 7.66 -41.07
CA ALA A 412 5.07 7.39 -39.82
C ALA A 412 5.40 6.01 -39.23
N LEU A 413 5.57 4.98 -40.07
CA LEU A 413 5.96 3.65 -39.61
C LEU A 413 7.38 3.63 -39.04
N LYS A 414 8.33 4.35 -39.68
CA LYS A 414 9.70 4.50 -39.18
C LYS A 414 9.74 5.23 -37.84
N LEU A 415 8.97 6.32 -37.71
CA LEU A 415 8.83 7.06 -36.45
C LEU A 415 8.36 6.13 -35.31
N ASN A 416 7.37 5.27 -35.56
CA ASN A 416 6.92 4.31 -34.56
C ASN A 416 8.01 3.35 -34.07
N ALA A 417 8.93 2.95 -34.95
CA ALA A 417 10.03 2.05 -34.59
C ALA A 417 11.10 2.76 -33.72
N GLU A 418 11.20 4.08 -33.81
CA GLU A 418 12.17 4.91 -33.07
C GLU A 418 11.60 5.48 -31.76
N MET A 419 10.28 5.41 -31.56
CA MET A 419 9.63 5.94 -30.37
C MET A 419 9.76 4.98 -29.18
N PRO A 420 10.43 5.39 -28.08
CA PRO A 420 10.54 4.56 -26.89
C PRO A 420 9.21 4.45 -26.12
N HIS A 421 8.36 5.49 -26.22
CA HIS A 421 7.06 5.59 -25.57
C HIS A 421 6.05 6.29 -26.48
N GLY A 422 4.79 5.87 -26.40
CA GLY A 422 3.71 6.34 -27.25
C GLY A 422 3.76 5.74 -28.66
N SER A 423 2.76 6.06 -29.47
CA SER A 423 2.68 5.61 -30.86
C SER A 423 2.01 6.63 -31.75
N VAL A 424 2.40 6.63 -33.02
CA VAL A 424 1.71 7.26 -34.13
C VAL A 424 0.68 6.27 -34.67
N ALA A 425 -0.58 6.68 -34.70
CA ALA A 425 -1.67 5.90 -35.26
C ALA A 425 -2.49 6.75 -36.23
N ILE A 426 -3.36 6.09 -37.00
CA ILE A 426 -4.36 6.76 -37.83
C ILE A 426 -5.71 6.67 -37.10
N ARG A 427 -6.39 7.80 -36.94
CA ARG A 427 -7.75 7.87 -36.39
C ARG A 427 -8.66 8.72 -37.27
N GLU A 428 -9.93 8.33 -37.33
CA GLU A 428 -10.99 9.13 -37.95
C GLU A 428 -11.42 10.27 -37.02
N ILE A 429 -11.16 11.51 -37.43
CA ILE A 429 -11.49 12.72 -36.65
C ILE A 429 -12.23 13.70 -37.56
N GLY A 430 -13.51 13.94 -37.27
CA GLY A 430 -14.35 14.84 -38.07
C GLY A 430 -14.60 14.32 -39.50
N GLY A 431 -14.64 12.99 -39.69
CA GLY A 431 -14.84 12.37 -41.01
C GLY A 431 -13.59 12.37 -41.90
N GLN A 432 -12.42 12.63 -41.34
CA GLN A 432 -11.14 12.56 -42.03
C GLN A 432 -10.15 11.69 -41.27
N SER A 433 -9.43 10.83 -41.97
CA SER A 433 -8.31 10.08 -41.42
C SER A 433 -7.16 11.04 -41.10
N LYS A 434 -6.70 11.05 -39.85
CA LYS A 434 -5.58 11.89 -39.39
C LYS A 434 -4.55 11.05 -38.67
N PHE A 435 -3.28 11.45 -38.79
CA PHE A 435 -2.23 10.96 -37.91
C PHE A 435 -2.41 11.56 -36.52
N VAL A 436 -2.28 10.72 -35.50
CA VAL A 436 -2.30 11.11 -34.10
C VAL A 436 -1.10 10.52 -33.39
N VAL A 437 -0.54 11.26 -32.44
CA VAL A 437 0.34 10.69 -31.42
C VAL A 437 -0.52 10.36 -30.23
N LEU A 438 -0.39 9.15 -29.69
CA LEU A 438 -1.17 8.72 -28.53
C LEU A 438 -0.33 7.95 -27.52
N ASP A 439 -0.68 8.14 -26.26
CA ASP A 439 -0.31 7.28 -25.15
C ASP A 439 -1.57 6.56 -24.64
N THR A 440 -1.37 5.34 -24.14
CA THR A 440 -2.39 4.51 -23.50
C THR A 440 -1.99 4.21 -22.08
N TYR A 441 -2.87 4.50 -21.13
CA TYR A 441 -2.66 4.17 -19.72
C TYR A 441 -3.76 3.26 -19.20
N PRO A 442 -3.48 2.33 -18.27
CA PRO A 442 -4.53 1.66 -17.53
C PRO A 442 -5.30 2.67 -16.68
N ARG A 443 -6.61 2.80 -16.92
CA ARG A 443 -7.49 3.75 -16.21
C ARG A 443 -7.48 3.55 -14.70
N ALA A 444 -7.26 2.31 -14.25
CA ALA A 444 -7.18 1.95 -12.83
C ALA A 444 -5.98 2.53 -12.09
N THR A 445 -4.86 2.72 -12.77
CA THR A 445 -3.60 3.10 -12.13
C THR A 445 -3.18 4.52 -12.45
N VAL A 446 -3.64 5.08 -13.58
CA VAL A 446 -3.22 6.39 -14.07
C VAL A 446 -3.48 7.51 -13.05
N ASP A 447 -2.43 8.25 -12.71
CA ASP A 447 -2.51 9.38 -11.78
C ASP A 447 -2.50 10.74 -12.50
N ALA A 448 -2.73 11.81 -11.73
CA ALA A 448 -2.80 13.18 -12.24
C ALA A 448 -1.46 13.67 -12.82
N GLU A 449 -0.33 13.23 -12.27
CA GLU A 449 1.00 13.62 -12.74
C GLU A 449 1.34 12.94 -14.06
N GLU A 450 0.97 11.66 -14.22
CA GLU A 450 1.06 10.93 -15.49
C GLU A 450 0.22 11.58 -16.58
N ILE A 451 -1.02 11.97 -16.29
CA ILE A 451 -1.89 12.71 -17.22
C ILE A 451 -1.24 14.05 -17.62
N ARG A 452 -0.72 14.80 -16.65
CA ARG A 452 -0.06 16.09 -16.87
C ARG A 452 1.16 15.94 -17.79
N ARG A 453 2.07 15.01 -17.45
CA ARG A 453 3.29 14.73 -18.22
C ARG A 453 2.96 14.28 -19.64
N SER A 454 2.08 13.27 -19.77
CA SER A 454 1.70 12.71 -21.08
C SER A 454 1.04 13.77 -21.97
N SER A 455 0.20 14.65 -21.42
CA SER A 455 -0.45 15.71 -22.20
C SER A 455 0.56 16.68 -22.83
N HIS A 456 1.62 17.06 -22.10
CA HIS A 456 2.70 17.90 -22.64
C HIS A 456 3.57 17.16 -23.66
N GLU A 457 3.94 15.92 -23.38
CA GLU A 457 4.77 15.11 -24.28
C GLU A 457 4.06 14.84 -25.61
N VAL A 458 2.81 14.39 -25.55
CA VAL A 458 1.97 14.11 -26.72
C VAL A 458 1.73 15.39 -27.52
N ALA A 459 1.50 16.53 -26.86
CA ALA A 459 1.37 17.81 -27.54
C ALA A 459 2.65 18.19 -28.31
N SER A 460 3.80 18.16 -27.62
CA SER A 460 5.08 18.52 -28.22
C SER A 460 5.51 17.56 -29.33
N ARG A 461 5.24 16.26 -29.19
CA ARG A 461 5.56 15.26 -30.21
C ARG A 461 4.67 15.40 -31.44
N ALA A 462 3.37 15.62 -31.26
CA ALA A 462 2.45 15.81 -32.39
C ALA A 462 2.84 17.01 -33.25
N ASP A 463 3.19 18.13 -32.60
CA ASP A 463 3.71 19.34 -33.25
C ASP A 463 5.01 19.05 -34.04
N ALA A 464 5.98 18.35 -33.43
CA ALA A 464 7.22 17.98 -34.11
C ALA A 464 7.00 17.04 -35.31
N ILE A 465 6.10 16.07 -35.16
CA ILE A 465 5.76 15.11 -36.22
C ILE A 465 5.00 15.79 -37.36
N GLU A 466 4.07 16.70 -37.07
CA GLU A 466 3.39 17.48 -38.10
C GLU A 466 4.38 18.28 -38.95
N LYS A 467 5.32 18.98 -38.29
CA LYS A 467 6.39 19.71 -38.98
C LYS A 467 7.27 18.80 -39.83
N LEU A 468 7.60 17.61 -39.33
CA LEU A 468 8.43 16.64 -40.05
C LEU A 468 7.71 16.03 -41.26
N LEU A 469 6.42 15.71 -41.14
CA LEU A 469 5.65 15.09 -42.22
C LEU A 469 5.22 16.10 -43.29
N THR A 470 4.77 17.28 -42.89
CA THR A 470 4.18 18.26 -43.81
C THR A 470 5.16 19.31 -44.30
N GLY A 471 6.26 19.54 -43.58
CA GLY A 471 7.17 20.67 -43.81
C GLY A 471 6.55 22.03 -43.50
N LEU A 472 5.30 22.07 -43.00
CA LEU A 472 4.59 23.29 -42.64
C LEU A 472 4.66 23.48 -41.12
N ASP A 473 5.01 24.70 -40.70
CA ASP A 473 4.95 25.15 -39.31
C ASP A 473 3.65 25.97 -39.17
N ARG A 474 2.54 25.28 -38.88
CA ARG A 474 1.22 25.94 -38.74
C ARG A 474 1.05 26.38 -37.29
N GLU A 475 0.89 27.69 -37.09
CA GLU A 475 0.70 28.32 -35.76
C GLU A 475 -0.54 27.85 -34.99
#